data_AF-A0A4R4TMA9-F1
#
_entry.id   AF-A0A4R4TMA9-F1
#
_cell.length_a   1.000
_cell.length_b   1.000
_cell.length_c   1.000
_cell.angle_alpha   90.00
_cell.angle_beta   90.00
_cell.angle_gamma   90.00
#
_symmetry.space_group_name_H-M   'P 1'
#
loop_
_entity.id
_entity.type
_entity.pdbx_description
1 polymer ?
#
loop_
_entity_poly.entity_id
_entity_poly.type
_entity_poly.pdbx_seq_one_letter_code
_entity_poly.pdbx_strand_id
1 'polypeptide(L)'
;MLAKRKSLRDVARERDRDVRAEYLRSLINARQLVVNRVYFYNNHAISRDLLQDGAERDAHRRLLADGTLVPFLVGEHEPTDRPQQVDVVEDAFVAWQETVAGMAASERMTCLRLSWNDERNSRNTRSALVDPFAARVQGLTAKDIPLLADQLGVPARDTGAFAEHIGRIVEWSNARRVRGEAVNRGLLYEEFVTVPGSPVADGRYDRSRPFSGETKQLLDLVYNVNLADALGMYPLTPSGSLRRLVLQEWRDVRVTASGETIRDPEQLAGFLRRLAFATVQDRLTPASLDELTLQDVWRLRQSGAWHAYIAAFTRLTADPAHFEDHIREVFSHYATLNSEIIRLAAERPQAGSSRWSPVVEVVITIGGATFSAVSGNEIWALIGGIGSVTADQLGGSVQLMLRNRTTGRREQKFARELATVQLDGLAEWRRLHELVRAIPGYEERPAVGAATSSTTIQETYDVPEY
;
A
#
# COMPACT_ATOMS: atom_id res chain seq x y z
N MET A 1 16.53 2.22 -11.98
CA MET A 1 16.34 3.23 -13.04
C MET A 1 17.42 4.32 -12.99
N LEU A 2 17.50 5.07 -11.89
CA LEU A 2 18.44 6.18 -11.68
C LEU A 2 19.90 5.79 -11.90
N ALA A 3 20.40 4.70 -11.31
CA ALA A 3 21.80 4.28 -11.50
C ALA A 3 22.17 4.00 -12.98
N LYS A 4 21.22 3.50 -13.79
CA LYS A 4 21.46 2.95 -15.15
C LYS A 4 21.13 3.90 -16.32
N ARG A 5 20.89 5.20 -16.08
CA ARG A 5 20.54 6.23 -17.12
C ARG A 5 19.28 5.91 -17.94
N LYS A 6 18.37 5.09 -17.40
CA LYS A 6 17.15 4.71 -18.10
C LYS A 6 16.06 5.76 -17.85
N SER A 7 15.43 6.26 -18.91
CA SER A 7 14.18 7.04 -18.88
C SER A 7 12.98 6.14 -18.56
N LEU A 8 11.80 6.72 -18.31
CA LEU A 8 10.56 5.95 -18.20
C LEU A 8 10.25 5.12 -19.45
N ARG A 9 10.70 5.56 -20.64
CA ARG A 9 10.56 4.80 -21.90
C ARG A 9 11.47 3.57 -21.92
N ASP A 10 12.69 3.68 -21.37
CA ASP A 10 13.68 2.59 -21.35
C ASP A 10 13.35 1.45 -20.37
N VAL A 11 12.38 1.67 -19.47
CA VAL A 11 11.81 0.67 -18.56
C VAL A 11 10.31 0.49 -18.76
N ALA A 12 9.75 1.01 -19.86
CA ALA A 12 8.31 1.05 -20.08
C ALA A 12 7.66 -0.33 -19.94
N ARG A 13 8.29 -1.39 -20.48
CA ARG A 13 7.76 -2.75 -20.40
C ARG A 13 7.66 -3.28 -18.95
N GLU A 14 8.69 -3.07 -18.13
CA GLU A 14 8.71 -3.52 -16.73
C GLU A 14 7.71 -2.70 -15.91
N ARG A 15 7.73 -1.39 -16.07
CA ARG A 15 6.78 -0.47 -15.43
C ARG A 15 5.34 -0.79 -15.82
N ASP A 16 5.04 -1.02 -17.09
CA ASP A 16 3.70 -1.32 -17.56
C ASP A 16 3.20 -2.64 -16.98
N ARG A 17 4.07 -3.65 -16.86
CA ARG A 17 3.73 -4.90 -16.19
C ARG A 17 3.38 -4.66 -14.72
N ASP A 18 4.19 -3.90 -14.00
CA ASP A 18 3.98 -3.65 -12.56
C ASP A 18 2.74 -2.79 -12.32
N VAL A 19 2.55 -1.72 -13.12
CA VAL A 19 1.33 -0.89 -13.10
C VAL A 19 0.10 -1.74 -13.43
N ARG A 20 0.19 -2.63 -14.43
CA ARG A 20 -0.92 -3.50 -14.82
C ARG A 20 -1.29 -4.44 -13.69
N ALA A 21 -0.30 -5.13 -13.11
CA ALA A 21 -0.53 -6.04 -12.00
C ALA A 21 -1.22 -5.32 -10.83
N GLU A 22 -0.78 -4.10 -10.49
CA GLU A 22 -1.35 -3.32 -9.41
C GLU A 22 -2.75 -2.77 -9.71
N TYR A 23 -3.02 -2.41 -10.96
CA TYR A 23 -4.36 -2.04 -11.42
C TYR A 23 -5.34 -3.22 -11.27
N LEU A 24 -4.97 -4.41 -11.75
CA LEU A 24 -5.78 -5.60 -11.63
C LEU A 24 -5.93 -6.05 -10.17
N ARG A 25 -4.84 -6.00 -9.38
CA ARG A 25 -4.88 -6.28 -7.94
C ARG A 25 -5.87 -5.36 -7.22
N SER A 26 -5.89 -4.08 -7.58
CA SER A 26 -6.81 -3.09 -7.01
C SER A 26 -8.26 -3.42 -7.36
N LEU A 27 -8.54 -3.80 -8.60
CA LEU A 27 -9.86 -4.25 -9.03
C LEU A 27 -10.30 -5.56 -8.39
N ILE A 28 -9.38 -6.45 -8.02
CA ILE A 28 -9.74 -7.71 -7.34
C ILE A 28 -10.02 -7.47 -5.86
N ASN A 29 -9.22 -6.62 -5.21
CA ASN A 29 -9.25 -6.44 -3.76
C ASN A 29 -10.18 -5.33 -3.26
N ALA A 30 -10.77 -4.53 -4.14
CA ALA A 30 -11.67 -3.45 -3.75
C ALA A 30 -13.07 -3.63 -4.33
N ARG A 31 -14.09 -3.27 -3.55
CA ARG A 31 -15.47 -3.17 -4.07
C ARG A 31 -15.58 -2.07 -5.11
N GLN A 32 -15.05 -0.89 -4.80
CA GLN A 32 -15.01 0.25 -5.72
C GLN A 32 -13.60 0.82 -5.75
N LEU A 33 -13.18 1.25 -6.92
CA LEU A 33 -11.90 1.88 -7.18
C LEU A 33 -12.14 3.28 -7.74
N VAL A 34 -11.84 4.29 -6.93
CA VAL A 34 -11.88 5.68 -7.38
C VAL A 34 -10.55 6.01 -8.05
N VAL A 35 -10.62 6.42 -9.31
CA VAL A 35 -9.44 6.68 -10.14
C VAL A 35 -9.52 8.12 -10.66
N ASN A 36 -8.44 8.88 -10.53
CA ASN A 36 -8.35 10.15 -11.26
C ASN A 36 -8.49 9.85 -12.76
N ARG A 37 -9.54 10.37 -13.40
CA ARG A 37 -9.94 9.96 -14.75
C ARG A 37 -8.82 10.07 -15.78
N VAL A 38 -7.88 11.02 -15.60
CA VAL A 38 -6.74 11.22 -16.50
C VAL A 38 -5.85 9.98 -16.59
N TYR A 39 -5.87 9.13 -15.56
CA TYR A 39 -5.10 7.90 -15.50
C TYR A 39 -5.61 6.85 -16.49
N PHE A 40 -6.89 6.88 -16.90
CA PHE A 40 -7.44 5.93 -17.87
C PHE A 40 -6.82 6.10 -19.27
N TYR A 41 -6.48 7.33 -19.67
CA TYR A 41 -5.94 7.61 -21.00
C TYR A 41 -4.45 8.01 -20.99
N ASN A 42 -3.91 8.56 -19.90
CA ASN A 42 -2.48 8.91 -19.82
C ASN A 42 -1.57 7.76 -19.33
N ASN A 43 -2.13 6.61 -18.96
CA ASN A 43 -1.36 5.44 -18.55
C ASN A 43 -1.49 4.31 -19.58
N HIS A 44 -0.42 4.02 -20.31
CA HIS A 44 -0.39 2.99 -21.36
C HIS A 44 -0.82 1.60 -20.88
N ALA A 45 -0.47 1.21 -19.64
CA ALA A 45 -0.85 -0.09 -19.08
C ALA A 45 -2.37 -0.25 -18.87
N ILE A 46 -3.11 0.87 -18.86
CA ILE A 46 -4.57 0.91 -18.70
C ILE A 46 -5.22 1.24 -20.05
N SER A 47 -4.76 2.30 -20.72
CA SER A 47 -5.36 2.77 -21.96
C SER A 47 -5.29 1.77 -23.10
N ARG A 48 -4.35 0.83 -23.07
CA ARG A 48 -4.29 -0.29 -24.04
C ARG A 48 -5.59 -1.10 -24.11
N ASP A 49 -6.34 -1.21 -23.01
CA ASP A 49 -7.62 -1.93 -22.98
C ASP A 49 -8.74 -1.12 -23.65
N LEU A 50 -8.51 0.18 -23.85
CA LEU A 50 -9.43 1.10 -24.51
C LEU A 50 -9.11 1.22 -26.00
N LEU A 51 -7.86 1.08 -26.44
CA LEU A 51 -7.46 1.44 -27.82
C LEU A 51 -8.09 0.56 -28.92
N GLN A 52 -8.49 -0.68 -28.60
CA GLN A 52 -9.12 -1.58 -29.55
C GLN A 52 -10.51 -1.99 -29.06
N ASP A 53 -11.48 -2.06 -29.98
CA ASP A 53 -12.76 -2.71 -29.68
C ASP A 53 -12.55 -4.20 -29.39
N GLY A 54 -13.29 -4.73 -28.43
CA GLY A 54 -13.24 -6.14 -28.06
C GLY A 54 -13.56 -6.38 -26.58
N ALA A 55 -13.24 -7.59 -26.12
CA ALA A 55 -13.59 -8.06 -24.79
C ALA A 55 -13.04 -7.19 -23.65
N GLU A 56 -11.87 -6.58 -23.82
CA GLU A 56 -11.25 -5.72 -22.80
C GLU A 56 -11.96 -4.37 -22.69
N ARG A 57 -12.28 -3.72 -23.81
CA ARG A 57 -13.08 -2.48 -23.83
C ARG A 57 -14.48 -2.72 -23.27
N ASP A 58 -15.10 -3.86 -23.58
CA ASP A 58 -16.40 -4.25 -23.03
C ASP A 58 -16.35 -4.54 -21.53
N ALA A 59 -15.31 -5.23 -21.04
CA ALA A 59 -15.08 -5.41 -19.61
C ALA A 59 -14.92 -4.06 -18.90
N HIS A 60 -14.19 -3.12 -19.52
CA HIS A 60 -14.04 -1.77 -19.00
C HIS A 60 -15.40 -1.04 -18.88
N ARG A 61 -16.24 -1.09 -19.93
CA ARG A 61 -17.60 -0.52 -19.89
C ARG A 61 -18.44 -1.11 -18.75
N ARG A 62 -18.40 -2.43 -18.56
CA ARG A 62 -19.12 -3.11 -17.48
C ARG A 62 -18.64 -2.67 -16.11
N LEU A 63 -17.33 -2.56 -15.92
CA LEU A 63 -16.73 -2.07 -14.67
C LEU A 63 -17.12 -0.61 -14.36
N LEU A 64 -17.29 0.24 -15.37
CA LEU A 64 -17.82 1.60 -15.21
C LEU A 64 -19.32 1.60 -14.90
N ALA A 65 -20.09 0.75 -15.59
CA ALA A 65 -21.54 0.65 -15.45
C ALA A 65 -21.96 0.11 -14.09
N ASP A 66 -21.23 -0.87 -13.52
CA ASP A 66 -21.54 -1.42 -12.20
C ASP A 66 -21.06 -0.52 -11.04
N GLY A 67 -20.22 0.48 -11.34
CA GLY A 67 -19.62 1.36 -10.33
C GLY A 67 -18.41 0.76 -9.62
N THR A 68 -17.80 -0.30 -10.18
CA THR A 68 -16.48 -0.78 -9.75
C THR A 68 -15.41 0.26 -10.04
N LEU A 69 -15.38 0.80 -11.27
CA LEU A 69 -14.51 1.89 -11.66
C LEU A 69 -15.29 3.19 -11.55
N VAL A 70 -14.82 4.10 -10.68
CA VAL A 70 -15.46 5.39 -10.44
C VAL A 70 -14.48 6.51 -10.82
N PRO A 71 -14.68 7.17 -11.98
CA PRO A 71 -13.86 8.30 -12.37
C PRO A 71 -14.04 9.47 -11.39
N PHE A 72 -12.93 9.99 -10.86
CA PHE A 72 -12.89 11.24 -10.12
C PHE A 72 -12.72 12.42 -11.08
N LEU A 73 -13.65 13.38 -11.02
CA LEU A 73 -13.66 14.61 -11.80
C LEU A 73 -13.09 15.75 -10.94
N VAL A 74 -11.90 16.24 -11.27
CA VAL A 74 -11.16 17.22 -10.45
C VAL A 74 -11.78 18.61 -10.64
N GLY A 75 -11.90 19.02 -11.91
CA GLY A 75 -12.49 20.31 -12.30
C GLY A 75 -13.59 20.14 -13.35
N GLU A 76 -13.65 18.98 -13.98
CA GLU A 76 -14.54 18.68 -15.09
C GLU A 76 -15.99 18.56 -14.66
N HIS A 77 -16.89 18.86 -15.58
CA HIS A 77 -18.32 18.67 -15.40
C HIS A 77 -18.73 17.25 -15.81
N GLU A 78 -18.14 16.75 -16.89
CA GLU A 78 -18.39 15.44 -17.46
C GLU A 78 -17.11 14.59 -17.57
N PRO A 79 -17.25 13.24 -17.51
CA PRO A 79 -16.13 12.32 -17.64
C PRO A 79 -15.35 12.43 -18.97
N THR A 80 -16.02 12.90 -20.03
CA THR A 80 -15.50 13.07 -21.39
C THR A 80 -14.97 14.47 -21.68
N ASP A 81 -15.05 15.39 -20.72
CA ASP A 81 -14.48 16.73 -20.84
C ASP A 81 -12.97 16.66 -21.02
N ARG A 82 -12.41 17.57 -21.82
CA ARG A 82 -10.96 17.68 -21.98
C ARG A 82 -10.34 18.33 -20.73
N PRO A 83 -9.32 17.72 -20.10
CA PRO A 83 -8.65 18.34 -18.95
C PRO A 83 -7.88 19.59 -19.41
N GLN A 84 -7.94 20.67 -18.64
CA GLN A 84 -7.31 21.95 -19.04
C GLN A 84 -5.85 22.11 -18.60
N GLN A 85 -5.41 21.38 -17.58
CA GLN A 85 -4.11 21.61 -16.90
C GLN A 85 -3.19 20.39 -16.90
N VAL A 86 -3.45 19.41 -17.76
CA VAL A 86 -2.69 18.16 -17.84
C VAL A 86 -2.52 17.80 -19.31
N ASP A 87 -1.31 17.38 -19.69
CA ASP A 87 -1.06 16.80 -21.01
C ASP A 87 -1.94 15.57 -21.25
N VAL A 88 -2.38 15.36 -22.49
CA VAL A 88 -3.29 14.28 -22.88
C VAL A 88 -2.64 13.44 -23.96
N VAL A 89 -2.70 12.10 -23.80
CA VAL A 89 -2.42 11.17 -24.89
C VAL A 89 -3.65 11.10 -25.80
N GLU A 90 -3.63 11.82 -26.92
CA GLU A 90 -4.82 12.06 -27.77
C GLU A 90 -5.54 10.78 -28.20
N ASP A 91 -4.82 9.80 -28.78
CA ASP A 91 -5.44 8.55 -29.26
C ASP A 91 -6.16 7.79 -28.13
N ALA A 92 -5.55 7.76 -26.95
CA ALA A 92 -6.12 7.12 -25.77
C ALA A 92 -7.32 7.91 -25.20
N PHE A 93 -7.32 9.24 -25.32
CA PHE A 93 -8.44 10.07 -24.90
C PHE A 93 -9.64 9.94 -25.84
N VAL A 94 -9.40 9.88 -27.14
CA VAL A 94 -10.45 9.55 -28.12
C VAL A 94 -11.03 8.17 -27.82
N ALA A 95 -10.19 7.16 -27.59
CA ALA A 95 -10.64 5.83 -27.21
C ALA A 95 -11.45 5.81 -25.90
N TRP A 96 -11.10 6.65 -24.92
CA TRP A 96 -11.89 6.86 -23.71
C TRP A 96 -13.28 7.45 -24.03
N GLN A 97 -13.35 8.48 -24.86
CA GLN A 97 -14.62 9.09 -25.29
C GLN A 97 -15.50 8.07 -26.02
N GLU A 98 -14.94 7.28 -26.94
CA GLU A 98 -15.63 6.19 -27.63
C GLU A 98 -16.09 5.07 -26.68
N THR A 99 -15.28 4.76 -25.66
CA THR A 99 -15.64 3.76 -24.65
C THR A 99 -16.89 4.20 -23.89
N VAL A 100 -16.93 5.45 -23.43
CA VAL A 100 -18.08 6.03 -22.72
C VAL A 100 -19.30 6.18 -23.64
N ALA A 101 -19.10 6.66 -24.87
CA ALA A 101 -20.19 6.81 -25.85
C ALA A 101 -20.80 5.46 -26.29
N GLY A 102 -20.02 4.39 -26.25
CA GLY A 102 -20.46 3.03 -26.59
C GLY A 102 -21.19 2.29 -25.46
N MET A 103 -21.38 2.89 -24.28
CA MET A 103 -22.17 2.28 -23.20
C MET A 103 -23.66 2.27 -23.57
N ALA A 104 -24.40 1.25 -23.13
CA ALA A 104 -25.83 1.17 -23.43
C ALA A 104 -26.60 2.30 -22.74
N ALA A 105 -27.68 2.80 -23.34
CA ALA A 105 -28.48 3.89 -22.76
C ALA A 105 -29.08 3.57 -21.38
N SER A 106 -29.25 2.29 -21.06
CA SER A 106 -29.69 1.82 -19.73
C SER A 106 -28.56 1.76 -18.70
N GLU A 107 -27.31 1.77 -19.13
CA GLU A 107 -26.13 1.79 -18.27
C GLU A 107 -25.81 3.24 -17.90
N ARG A 108 -25.40 3.44 -16.64
CA ARG A 108 -24.95 4.75 -16.17
C ARG A 108 -23.60 4.60 -15.52
N MET A 109 -22.65 5.44 -15.92
CA MET A 109 -21.36 5.53 -15.26
C MET A 109 -21.48 6.37 -13.99
N THR A 110 -21.06 5.80 -12.86
CA THR A 110 -20.96 6.55 -11.61
C THR A 110 -19.66 7.34 -11.60
N CYS A 111 -19.75 8.67 -11.48
CA CYS A 111 -18.60 9.56 -11.32
C CYS A 111 -18.60 10.18 -9.94
N LEU A 112 -17.40 10.48 -9.42
CA LEU A 112 -17.24 11.19 -8.16
C LEU A 112 -16.71 12.60 -8.41
N ARG A 113 -17.38 13.58 -7.80
CA ARG A 113 -17.02 14.99 -7.86
C ARG A 113 -17.27 15.60 -6.48
N LEU A 114 -16.39 16.49 -6.00
CA LEU A 114 -16.54 17.09 -4.66
C LEU A 114 -17.77 18.02 -4.57
N SER A 115 -18.24 18.52 -5.71
CA SER A 115 -19.51 19.22 -5.85
C SER A 115 -19.93 19.26 -7.32
N TRP A 116 -21.22 19.12 -7.62
CA TRP A 116 -21.72 19.30 -8.99
C TRP A 116 -21.91 20.78 -9.40
N ASN A 117 -21.83 21.71 -8.44
CA ASN A 117 -21.69 23.14 -8.72
C ASN A 117 -20.19 23.47 -8.92
N ASP A 118 -19.84 24.06 -10.07
CA ASP A 118 -18.45 24.25 -10.51
C ASP A 118 -17.62 25.17 -9.60
N GLU A 119 -18.21 26.26 -9.10
CA GLU A 119 -17.54 27.19 -8.19
C GLU A 119 -17.27 26.53 -6.83
N ARG A 120 -18.27 25.81 -6.29
CA ARG A 120 -18.12 25.05 -5.06
C ARG A 120 -17.14 23.88 -5.26
N ASN A 121 -17.13 23.23 -6.42
CA ASN A 121 -16.17 22.18 -6.74
C ASN A 121 -14.75 22.74 -6.74
N SER A 122 -14.53 23.87 -7.41
CA SER A 122 -13.23 24.53 -7.46
C SER A 122 -12.72 24.92 -6.06
N ARG A 123 -13.62 25.44 -5.19
CA ARG A 123 -13.30 25.72 -3.79
C ARG A 123 -12.99 24.45 -2.99
N ASN A 124 -13.84 23.43 -3.09
CA ASN A 124 -13.67 22.15 -2.39
C ASN A 124 -12.39 21.43 -2.83
N THR A 125 -12.09 21.39 -4.13
CA THR A 125 -10.84 20.84 -4.69
C THR A 125 -9.63 21.58 -4.14
N ARG A 126 -9.69 22.92 -4.04
CA ARG A 126 -8.61 23.70 -3.44
C ARG A 126 -8.42 23.34 -1.96
N SER A 127 -9.48 23.39 -1.16
CA SER A 127 -9.40 23.16 0.30
C SER A 127 -9.14 21.71 0.70
N ALA A 128 -9.60 20.74 -0.09
CA ALA A 128 -9.51 19.31 0.25
C ALA A 128 -8.30 18.63 -0.40
N LEU A 129 -7.82 19.14 -1.55
CA LEU A 129 -6.72 18.51 -2.29
C LEU A 129 -5.49 19.42 -2.41
N VAL A 130 -5.63 20.65 -2.90
CA VAL A 130 -4.45 21.50 -3.18
C VAL A 130 -3.78 22.01 -1.91
N ASP A 131 -4.54 22.62 -1.01
CA ASP A 131 -4.01 23.20 0.23
C ASP A 131 -3.46 22.12 1.19
N PRO A 132 -4.13 20.97 1.41
CA PRO A 132 -3.59 19.90 2.25
C PRO A 132 -2.32 19.26 1.70
N PHE A 133 -2.20 19.13 0.37
CA PHE A 133 -0.95 18.70 -0.26
C PHE A 133 0.18 19.67 0.05
N ALA A 134 -0.04 20.97 -0.15
CA ALA A 134 0.95 22.00 0.16
C ALA A 134 1.34 21.98 1.64
N ALA A 135 0.37 21.92 2.54
CA ALA A 135 0.61 21.87 3.99
C ALA A 135 1.43 20.65 4.41
N ARG A 136 1.15 19.47 3.85
CA ARG A 136 1.93 18.25 4.10
C ARG A 136 3.37 18.35 3.61
N VAL A 137 3.58 18.92 2.43
CA VAL A 137 4.94 19.18 1.93
C VAL A 137 5.67 20.15 2.86
N GLN A 138 5.02 21.23 3.30
CA GLN A 138 5.61 22.24 4.18
C GLN A 138 5.91 21.71 5.59
N GLY A 139 5.14 20.72 6.05
CA GLY A 139 5.34 20.05 7.33
C GLY A 139 6.43 18.98 7.34
N LEU A 140 7.13 18.72 6.22
CA LEU A 140 8.13 17.65 6.15
C LEU A 140 9.32 17.87 7.11
N THR A 141 9.72 19.12 7.36
CA THR A 141 10.81 19.44 8.30
C THR A 141 10.44 19.19 9.77
N ALA A 142 9.15 19.05 10.10
CA ALA A 142 8.69 18.69 11.43
C ALA A 142 8.72 17.17 11.69
N LYS A 143 9.03 16.37 10.67
CA LYS A 143 9.12 14.90 10.76
C LYS A 143 10.50 14.47 11.27
N ASP A 144 10.57 13.22 11.73
CA ASP A 144 11.83 12.56 12.03
C ASP A 144 12.62 12.33 10.75
N ILE A 145 13.53 13.25 10.43
CA ILE A 145 14.28 13.19 9.17
C ILE A 145 15.20 11.96 9.11
N PRO A 146 15.93 11.56 10.17
CA PRO A 146 16.69 10.32 10.15
C PRO A 146 15.84 9.08 9.84
N LEU A 147 14.68 8.94 10.49
CA LEU A 147 13.77 7.82 10.20
C LEU A 147 13.20 7.90 8.78
N LEU A 148 12.85 9.09 8.30
CA LEU A 148 12.36 9.30 6.95
C LEU A 148 13.42 8.92 5.90
N ALA A 149 14.67 9.30 6.13
CA ALA A 149 15.82 8.97 5.28
C ALA A 149 16.02 7.45 5.19
N ASP A 150 16.02 6.77 6.34
CA ASP A 150 16.14 5.31 6.42
C ASP A 150 15.01 4.60 5.64
N GLN A 151 13.76 5.05 5.83
CA GLN A 151 12.59 4.47 5.14
C GLN A 151 12.59 4.71 3.62
N LEU A 152 13.28 5.77 3.17
CA LEU A 152 13.52 6.08 1.76
C LEU A 152 14.72 5.32 1.18
N GLY A 153 15.47 4.59 2.01
CA GLY A 153 16.69 3.89 1.61
C GLY A 153 17.89 4.82 1.40
N VAL A 154 17.86 6.02 2.00
CA VAL A 154 19.00 6.94 1.99
C VAL A 154 20.10 6.39 2.89
N PRO A 155 21.35 6.26 2.42
CA PRO A 155 22.45 5.78 3.26
C PRO A 155 22.65 6.67 4.49
N ALA A 156 22.93 6.06 5.65
CA ALA A 156 23.08 6.78 6.93
C ALA A 156 24.07 7.96 6.86
N ARG A 157 25.16 7.81 6.08
CA ARG A 157 26.15 8.88 5.82
C ARG A 157 25.60 10.11 5.09
N ASP A 158 24.53 9.94 4.32
CA ASP A 158 23.92 10.97 3.47
C ASP A 158 22.71 11.63 4.18
N THR A 159 22.35 11.20 5.39
CA THR A 159 21.21 11.70 6.16
C THR A 159 21.25 13.22 6.38
N GLY A 160 22.42 13.78 6.67
CA GLY A 160 22.57 15.24 6.84
C GLY A 160 22.26 16.02 5.56
N ALA A 161 22.82 15.58 4.42
CA ALA A 161 22.54 16.17 3.11
C ALA A 161 21.06 15.99 2.70
N PHE A 162 20.45 14.86 3.08
CA PHE A 162 19.03 14.64 2.88
C PHE A 162 18.17 15.60 3.70
N ALA A 163 18.54 15.87 4.96
CA ALA A 163 17.86 16.86 5.80
C ALA A 163 17.89 18.27 5.20
N GLU A 164 19.05 18.71 4.72
CA GLU A 164 19.18 19.98 4.00
C GLU A 164 18.33 20.01 2.72
N HIS A 165 18.27 18.89 1.99
CA HIS A 165 17.42 18.77 0.80
C HIS A 165 15.93 18.89 1.12
N ILE A 166 15.44 18.22 2.17
CA ILE A 166 14.05 18.39 2.64
C ILE A 166 13.78 19.84 3.05
N GLY A 167 14.74 20.49 3.74
CA GLY A 167 14.66 21.92 4.07
C GLY A 167 14.44 22.80 2.85
N ARG A 168 15.17 22.56 1.75
CA ARG A 168 15.01 23.31 0.49
C ARG A 168 13.66 23.10 -0.17
N ILE A 169 13.12 21.88 -0.16
CA ILE A 169 11.78 21.59 -0.69
C ILE A 169 10.73 22.39 0.08
N VAL A 170 10.82 22.39 1.42
CA VAL A 170 9.92 23.13 2.30
C VAL A 170 10.03 24.64 2.07
N GLU A 171 11.25 25.17 2.04
CA GLU A 171 11.52 26.59 1.79
C GLU A 171 10.92 27.05 0.46
N TRP A 172 11.18 26.30 -0.61
CA TRP A 172 10.64 26.62 -1.93
C TRP A 172 9.10 26.60 -1.93
N SER A 173 8.49 25.59 -1.31
CA SER A 173 7.03 25.48 -1.17
C SER A 173 6.44 26.66 -0.38
N ASN A 174 7.08 27.06 0.71
CA ASN A 174 6.68 28.22 1.52
C ASN A 174 6.80 29.52 0.71
N ALA A 175 7.91 29.73 0.01
CA ALA A 175 8.15 30.93 -0.79
C ALA A 175 7.08 31.13 -1.87
N ARG A 176 6.63 30.05 -2.53
CA ARG A 176 5.51 30.12 -3.50
C ARG A 176 4.20 30.50 -2.83
N ARG A 177 3.88 29.89 -1.69
CA ARG A 177 2.64 30.19 -0.96
C ARG A 177 2.59 31.62 -0.44
N VAL A 178 3.71 32.18 0.02
CA VAL A 178 3.81 33.59 0.41
C VAL A 178 3.49 34.52 -0.77
N ARG A 179 3.84 34.13 -2.00
CA ARG A 179 3.49 34.87 -3.23
C ARG A 179 2.07 34.59 -3.75
N GLY A 180 1.26 33.80 -3.05
CA GLY A 180 -0.08 33.42 -3.49
C GLY A 180 -0.10 32.40 -4.64
N GLU A 181 1.03 31.78 -4.95
CA GLU A 181 1.13 30.79 -6.01
C GLU A 181 0.72 29.39 -5.52
N ALA A 182 0.18 28.57 -6.43
CA ALA A 182 -0.18 27.20 -6.12
C ALA A 182 1.08 26.33 -5.95
N VAL A 183 1.03 25.39 -5.00
CA VAL A 183 2.02 24.32 -4.87
C VAL A 183 1.33 23.02 -5.27
N ASN A 184 1.83 22.39 -6.33
CA ASN A 184 1.34 21.11 -6.79
C ASN A 184 2.49 20.16 -7.11
N ARG A 185 2.18 18.87 -7.24
CA ARG A 185 3.16 17.82 -7.51
C ARG A 185 3.97 18.06 -8.78
N GLY A 186 3.34 18.57 -9.85
CA GLY A 186 4.01 18.84 -11.13
C GLY A 186 5.12 19.88 -10.98
N LEU A 187 4.80 21.01 -10.34
CA LEU A 187 5.77 22.09 -10.10
C LEU A 187 6.94 21.64 -9.21
N LEU A 188 6.68 20.79 -8.21
CA LEU A 188 7.74 20.21 -7.38
C LEU A 188 8.61 19.22 -8.17
N TYR A 189 8.04 18.50 -9.14
CA TYR A 189 8.82 17.64 -10.03
C TYR A 189 9.71 18.44 -10.96
N GLU A 190 9.18 19.50 -11.57
CA GLU A 190 9.94 20.42 -12.40
C GLU A 190 11.14 21.04 -11.65
N GLU A 191 10.98 21.34 -10.37
CA GLU A 191 12.03 21.95 -9.54
C GLU A 191 13.04 20.94 -8.98
N PHE A 192 12.59 19.76 -8.51
CA PHE A 192 13.45 18.86 -7.72
C PHE A 192 13.71 17.49 -8.35
N VAL A 193 12.97 17.10 -9.39
CA VAL A 193 13.01 15.72 -9.92
C VAL A 193 13.44 15.67 -11.38
N THR A 194 12.81 16.44 -12.27
CA THR A 194 12.95 16.27 -13.73
C THR A 194 14.02 17.17 -14.33
N VAL A 195 14.52 16.81 -15.51
CA VAL A 195 15.47 17.67 -16.24
C VAL A 195 14.77 19.01 -16.60
N PRO A 196 15.40 20.17 -16.35
CA PRO A 196 14.83 21.47 -16.71
C PRO A 196 14.38 21.53 -18.17
N GLY A 197 13.20 22.09 -18.42
CA GLY A 197 12.62 22.23 -19.76
C GLY A 197 12.07 20.95 -20.38
N SER A 198 12.13 19.81 -19.69
CA SER A 198 11.45 18.57 -20.14
C SER A 198 10.04 18.46 -19.53
N PRO A 199 9.03 18.00 -20.30
CA PRO A 199 7.71 17.71 -19.76
C PRO A 199 7.79 16.68 -18.63
N VAL A 200 7.09 16.92 -17.53
CA VAL A 200 7.03 15.98 -16.39
C VAL A 200 6.54 14.60 -16.82
N ALA A 201 5.64 14.56 -17.80
CA ALA A 201 5.09 13.33 -18.37
C ALA A 201 6.16 12.41 -19.00
N ASP A 202 7.27 12.96 -19.51
CA ASP A 202 8.38 12.17 -20.05
C ASP A 202 9.17 11.45 -18.94
N GLY A 203 9.06 11.92 -17.70
CA GLY A 203 9.73 11.34 -16.52
C GLY A 203 11.23 11.17 -16.68
N ARG A 204 11.88 12.18 -17.24
CA ARG A 204 13.35 12.26 -17.33
C ARG A 204 13.88 12.83 -16.02
N TYR A 205 14.42 11.97 -15.18
CA TYR A 205 14.99 12.38 -13.89
C TYR A 205 16.32 13.09 -14.11
N ASP A 206 16.49 14.23 -13.46
CA ASP A 206 17.76 14.92 -13.40
C ASP A 206 18.66 14.23 -12.37
N ARG A 207 19.76 13.66 -12.84
CA ARG A 207 20.74 12.96 -11.99
C ARG A 207 21.66 13.92 -11.23
N SER A 208 21.73 15.18 -11.65
CA SER A 208 22.48 16.21 -10.93
C SER A 208 21.71 16.70 -9.71
N ARG A 209 20.39 16.50 -9.67
CA ARG A 209 19.56 16.82 -8.53
C ARG A 209 19.71 15.74 -7.44
N PRO A 210 20.17 16.11 -6.24
CA PRO A 210 20.32 15.16 -5.15
C PRO A 210 18.95 14.60 -4.75
N PHE A 211 18.90 13.31 -4.43
CA PHE A 211 17.72 12.62 -3.92
C PHE A 211 16.46 12.68 -4.82
N SER A 212 16.61 12.87 -6.15
CA SER A 212 15.47 13.03 -7.06
C SER A 212 14.51 11.83 -7.08
N GLY A 213 15.00 10.62 -6.82
CA GLY A 213 14.18 9.41 -6.71
C GLY A 213 13.34 9.39 -5.45
N GLU A 214 14.00 9.63 -4.33
CA GLU A 214 13.45 9.66 -2.98
C GLU A 214 12.41 10.79 -2.86
N THR A 215 12.73 11.97 -3.37
CA THR A 215 11.83 13.12 -3.45
C THR A 215 10.60 12.79 -4.27
N LYS A 216 10.75 12.14 -5.42
CA LYS A 216 9.59 11.70 -6.21
C LYS A 216 8.71 10.73 -5.42
N GLN A 217 9.28 9.70 -4.81
CA GLN A 217 8.51 8.71 -4.08
C GLN A 217 7.75 9.35 -2.90
N LEU A 218 8.39 10.26 -2.17
CA LEU A 218 7.77 10.99 -1.06
C LEU A 218 6.61 11.87 -1.53
N LEU A 219 6.80 12.64 -2.60
CA LEU A 219 5.76 13.50 -3.15
C LEU A 219 4.60 12.72 -3.78
N ASP A 220 4.87 11.59 -4.44
CA ASP A 220 3.83 10.67 -4.93
C ASP A 220 3.03 10.08 -3.76
N LEU A 221 3.69 9.72 -2.65
CA LEU A 221 3.01 9.25 -1.45
C LEU A 221 2.07 10.33 -0.90
N VAL A 222 2.58 11.54 -0.65
CA VAL A 222 1.78 12.69 -0.16
C VAL A 222 0.59 12.97 -1.08
N TYR A 223 0.81 12.94 -2.40
CA TYR A 223 -0.24 13.18 -3.39
C TYR A 223 -1.33 12.10 -3.35
N ASN A 224 -0.95 10.82 -3.34
CA ASN A 224 -1.90 9.72 -3.46
C ASN A 224 -2.72 9.49 -2.17
N VAL A 225 -2.16 9.72 -0.99
CA VAL A 225 -2.94 9.61 0.26
C VAL A 225 -3.98 10.72 0.39
N ASN A 226 -3.72 11.88 -0.21
CA ASN A 226 -4.53 13.07 -0.02
C ASN A 226 -5.94 12.96 -0.61
N LEU A 227 -6.07 12.38 -1.80
CA LEU A 227 -7.39 12.12 -2.37
C LEU A 227 -8.17 11.09 -1.55
N ALA A 228 -7.49 10.04 -1.09
CA ALA A 228 -8.11 9.03 -0.25
C ALA A 228 -8.65 9.66 1.04
N ASP A 229 -7.87 10.51 1.70
CA ASP A 229 -8.28 11.22 2.92
C ASP A 229 -9.46 12.15 2.68
N ALA A 230 -9.43 12.95 1.62
CA ALA A 230 -10.51 13.87 1.28
C ALA A 230 -11.85 13.17 1.06
N LEU A 231 -11.81 11.88 0.69
CA LEU A 231 -12.98 11.07 0.40
C LEU A 231 -13.31 10.06 1.51
N GLY A 232 -12.54 10.04 2.60
CA GLY A 232 -12.71 9.04 3.68
C GLY A 232 -12.46 7.60 3.22
N MET A 233 -11.59 7.41 2.23
CA MET A 233 -11.24 6.11 1.64
C MET A 233 -9.83 5.66 2.02
N TYR A 234 -9.53 4.39 1.73
CA TYR A 234 -8.20 3.82 1.93
C TYR A 234 -7.34 3.95 0.66
N PRO A 235 -6.10 4.47 0.75
CA PRO A 235 -5.19 4.47 -0.39
C PRO A 235 -4.65 3.06 -0.62
N LEU A 236 -4.85 2.52 -1.83
CA LEU A 236 -4.21 1.28 -2.25
C LEU A 236 -2.76 1.57 -2.62
N THR A 237 -1.82 1.03 -1.83
CA THR A 237 -0.39 1.26 -2.04
C THR A 237 0.25 0.05 -2.75
N PRO A 238 0.92 0.25 -3.90
CA PRO A 238 1.57 -0.83 -4.62
C PRO A 238 2.62 -1.59 -3.80
N SER A 239 2.84 -2.86 -4.14
CA SER A 239 3.94 -3.64 -3.58
C SER A 239 5.29 -2.96 -3.86
N GLY A 240 6.11 -2.80 -2.82
CA GLY A 240 7.43 -2.16 -2.94
C GLY A 240 7.42 -0.63 -3.00
N SER A 241 6.26 0.01 -2.93
CA SER A 241 6.17 1.48 -2.77
C SER A 241 6.31 1.91 -1.30
N LEU A 242 6.68 3.17 -1.09
CA LEU A 242 6.63 3.79 0.23
C LEU A 242 5.21 3.73 0.79
N ARG A 243 5.10 3.37 2.07
CA ARG A 243 3.83 3.24 2.77
C ARG A 243 3.45 4.55 3.45
N ARG A 244 2.15 4.80 3.63
CA ARG A 244 1.62 5.98 4.34
C ARG A 244 2.28 6.23 5.71
N LEU A 245 2.70 5.17 6.41
CA LEU A 245 3.41 5.27 7.69
C LEU A 245 4.65 6.17 7.64
N VAL A 246 5.29 6.29 6.47
CA VAL A 246 6.45 7.15 6.22
C VAL A 246 6.14 8.63 6.46
N LEU A 247 4.87 9.04 6.38
CA LEU A 247 4.43 10.40 6.69
C LEU A 247 4.37 10.69 8.21
N GLN A 248 4.58 9.67 9.05
CA GLN A 248 4.65 9.76 10.51
C GLN A 248 3.43 10.48 11.15
N GLU A 249 2.25 10.34 10.55
CA GLU A 249 1.01 11.00 11.00
C GLU A 249 0.61 10.61 12.44
N TRP A 250 1.10 9.45 12.93
CA TRP A 250 0.94 9.02 14.32
C TRP A 250 1.61 9.99 15.32
N ARG A 251 2.66 10.71 14.90
CA ARG A 251 3.27 11.75 15.75
C ARG A 251 2.38 12.98 15.84
N ASP A 252 1.67 13.33 14.77
CA ASP A 252 0.77 14.49 14.75
C ASP A 252 -0.42 14.30 15.70
N VAL A 253 -0.90 13.04 15.86
CA VAL A 253 -1.91 12.65 16.84
C VAL A 253 -1.36 12.70 18.29
N ARG A 254 -0.08 12.38 18.49
CA ARG A 254 0.58 12.44 19.81
C ARG A 254 0.94 13.85 20.28
N VAL A 255 0.99 14.84 19.38
CA VAL A 255 1.29 16.24 19.75
C VAL A 255 0.03 16.98 20.21
N THR A 256 -1.16 16.53 19.79
CA THR A 256 -2.45 17.14 20.16
C THR A 256 -3.05 16.57 21.46
N ALA A 257 -2.68 15.35 21.85
CA ALA A 257 -2.88 14.82 23.19
C ALA A 257 -1.60 15.01 23.99
N SER A 258 -1.60 15.91 24.96
CA SER A 258 -0.49 16.21 25.87
C SER A 258 0.31 14.97 26.29
N GLY A 259 1.51 14.79 25.74
CA GLY A 259 2.65 14.14 26.42
C GLY A 259 2.49 12.71 26.95
N GLU A 260 1.70 11.84 26.35
CA GLU A 260 1.58 10.45 26.84
C GLU A 260 2.13 9.41 25.85
N THR A 261 3.25 8.80 26.26
CA THR A 261 3.64 7.45 25.86
C THR A 261 2.44 6.52 25.96
N ILE A 262 2.17 5.68 24.95
CA ILE A 262 1.10 4.66 25.02
C ILE A 262 1.50 3.65 26.10
N ARG A 263 0.87 3.74 27.27
CA ARG A 263 1.08 2.84 28.41
C ARG A 263 0.00 1.76 28.55
N ASP A 264 -1.01 1.82 27.69
CA ASP A 264 -2.19 0.99 27.75
C ASP A 264 -2.14 -0.13 26.68
N PRO A 265 -2.09 -1.42 27.07
CA PRO A 265 -2.13 -2.57 26.18
C PRO A 265 -3.35 -2.61 25.25
N GLU A 266 -4.48 -2.05 25.68
CA GLU A 266 -5.75 -2.07 24.94
C GLU A 266 -5.76 -1.01 23.83
N GLN A 267 -5.17 0.16 24.08
CA GLN A 267 -4.90 1.17 23.05
C GLN A 267 -3.86 0.69 22.03
N LEU A 268 -2.84 -0.03 22.47
CA LEU A 268 -1.87 -0.68 21.60
C LEU A 268 -2.53 -1.75 20.72
N ALA A 269 -3.40 -2.60 21.29
CA ALA A 269 -4.18 -3.58 20.53
C ALA A 269 -5.10 -2.90 19.49
N GLY A 270 -5.79 -1.81 19.86
CA GLY A 270 -6.61 -1.04 18.93
C GLY A 270 -5.83 -0.32 17.83
N PHE A 271 -4.56 0.03 18.08
CA PHE A 271 -3.64 0.60 17.10
C PHE A 271 -3.05 -0.47 16.16
N LEU A 272 -2.64 -1.62 16.71
CA LEU A 272 -2.15 -2.79 15.97
C LEU A 272 -3.25 -3.36 15.04
N ARG A 273 -4.51 -3.38 15.49
CA ARG A 273 -5.68 -3.77 14.69
C ARG A 273 -5.87 -2.90 13.44
N ARG A 274 -5.63 -1.58 13.56
CA ARG A 274 -5.72 -0.63 12.43
C ARG A 274 -4.55 -0.76 11.45
N LEU A 275 -3.37 -1.18 11.90
CA LEU A 275 -2.17 -1.37 11.06
C LEU A 275 -2.06 -2.77 10.43
N ALA A 276 -2.60 -3.81 11.09
CA ALA A 276 -2.72 -5.15 10.55
C ALA A 276 -3.58 -5.15 9.27
N PHE A 277 -4.62 -4.32 9.24
CA PHE A 277 -5.52 -4.13 8.10
C PHE A 277 -4.80 -3.64 6.83
N ALA A 278 -3.95 -2.61 6.94
CA ALA A 278 -3.15 -2.12 5.82
C ALA A 278 -2.16 -3.19 5.32
N THR A 279 -1.62 -4.00 6.23
CA THR A 279 -0.65 -5.06 5.93
C THR A 279 -1.30 -6.24 5.18
N VAL A 280 -2.54 -6.58 5.51
CA VAL A 280 -3.34 -7.57 4.77
C VAL A 280 -3.61 -7.07 3.35
N GLN A 281 -4.15 -5.85 3.19
CA GLN A 281 -4.41 -5.27 1.86
C GLN A 281 -3.16 -5.14 0.98
N ASP A 282 -1.99 -4.88 1.58
CA ASP A 282 -0.75 -4.63 0.88
C ASP A 282 -0.11 -5.90 0.28
N ARG A 283 -0.50 -7.09 0.72
CA ARG A 283 0.21 -8.36 0.41
C ARG A 283 -0.69 -9.51 -0.02
N LEU A 284 -2.00 -9.29 -0.08
CA LEU A 284 -2.96 -10.06 -0.87
C LEU A 284 -2.74 -9.76 -2.36
N THR A 285 -1.61 -10.24 -2.88
CA THR A 285 -1.25 -10.19 -4.29
C THR A 285 -1.47 -11.59 -4.85
N PRO A 286 -2.51 -11.82 -5.65
CA PRO A 286 -2.72 -13.11 -6.29
C PRO A 286 -1.51 -13.54 -7.11
N ALA A 287 -1.26 -14.84 -7.18
CA ALA A 287 -0.28 -15.37 -8.13
C ALA A 287 -0.77 -15.10 -9.57
N SER A 288 0.15 -14.92 -10.52
CA SER A 288 -0.18 -14.77 -11.95
C SER A 288 -1.08 -13.58 -12.31
N LEU A 289 -1.09 -12.50 -11.51
CA LEU A 289 -1.85 -11.28 -11.84
C LEU A 289 -1.50 -10.70 -13.21
N ASP A 290 -0.23 -10.77 -13.59
CA ASP A 290 0.29 -10.28 -14.87
C ASP A 290 -0.21 -11.10 -16.06
N GLU A 291 -0.76 -12.29 -15.81
CA GLU A 291 -1.35 -13.17 -16.82
C GLU A 291 -2.85 -12.96 -17.01
N LEU A 292 -3.51 -12.19 -16.13
CA LEU A 292 -4.95 -11.87 -16.22
C LEU A 292 -5.23 -10.70 -17.18
N THR A 293 -6.40 -10.74 -17.82
CA THR A 293 -6.96 -9.59 -18.56
C THR A 293 -8.08 -8.92 -17.78
N LEU A 294 -8.57 -7.77 -18.26
CA LEU A 294 -9.67 -7.05 -17.62
C LEU A 294 -10.97 -7.87 -17.68
N GLN A 295 -11.15 -8.62 -18.76
CA GLN A 295 -12.27 -9.55 -18.89
C GLN A 295 -12.23 -10.68 -17.84
N ASP A 296 -11.06 -11.19 -17.48
CA ASP A 296 -10.93 -12.20 -16.41
C ASP A 296 -11.27 -11.59 -15.05
N VAL A 297 -10.84 -10.36 -14.80
CA VAL A 297 -11.20 -9.62 -13.58
C VAL A 297 -12.72 -9.42 -13.52
N TRP A 298 -13.37 -9.05 -14.62
CA TRP A 298 -14.82 -8.96 -14.68
C TRP A 298 -15.48 -10.30 -14.30
N ARG A 299 -15.06 -11.40 -14.94
CA ARG A 299 -15.57 -12.76 -14.63
C ARG A 299 -15.36 -13.14 -13.17
N LEU A 300 -14.18 -12.87 -12.63
CA LEU A 300 -13.83 -13.16 -11.25
C LEU A 300 -14.75 -12.40 -10.27
N ARG A 301 -15.04 -11.13 -10.55
CA ARG A 301 -15.95 -10.31 -9.74
C ARG A 301 -17.40 -10.82 -9.77
N GLN A 302 -17.79 -11.58 -10.79
CA GLN A 302 -19.09 -12.26 -10.83
C GLN A 302 -19.11 -13.59 -10.06
N SER A 303 -17.96 -14.08 -9.58
CA SER A 303 -17.86 -15.37 -8.89
C SER A 303 -18.35 -15.29 -7.44
N GLY A 304 -18.89 -16.40 -6.92
CA GLY A 304 -19.22 -16.51 -5.49
C GLY A 304 -18.01 -16.35 -4.56
N ALA A 305 -16.82 -16.79 -5.01
CA ALA A 305 -15.58 -16.66 -4.25
C ALA A 305 -15.20 -15.19 -4.00
N TRP A 306 -15.33 -14.34 -5.02
CA TRP A 306 -15.06 -12.91 -4.88
C TRP A 306 -16.07 -12.22 -3.96
N HIS A 307 -17.36 -12.51 -4.13
CA HIS A 307 -18.42 -11.95 -3.28
C HIS A 307 -18.24 -12.34 -1.80
N ALA A 308 -17.88 -13.59 -1.53
CA ALA A 308 -17.62 -14.06 -0.17
C ALA A 308 -16.41 -13.35 0.45
N TYR A 309 -15.32 -13.20 -0.31
CA TYR A 309 -14.14 -12.46 0.14
C TYR A 309 -14.45 -10.99 0.44
N ILE A 310 -15.09 -10.27 -0.47
CA ILE A 310 -15.41 -8.85 -0.25
C ILE A 310 -16.41 -8.66 0.89
N ALA A 311 -17.37 -9.58 1.07
CA ALA A 311 -18.30 -9.52 2.19
C ALA A 311 -17.58 -9.69 3.54
N ALA A 312 -16.68 -10.67 3.65
CA ALA A 312 -15.87 -10.87 4.85
C ALA A 312 -14.92 -9.70 5.11
N PHE A 313 -14.30 -9.17 4.04
CA PHE A 313 -13.44 -8.01 4.13
C PHE A 313 -14.20 -6.75 4.58
N THR A 314 -15.43 -6.56 4.08
CA THR A 314 -16.31 -5.45 4.48
C THR A 314 -16.72 -5.56 5.94
N ARG A 315 -17.05 -6.76 6.44
CA ARG A 315 -17.33 -6.99 7.86
C ARG A 315 -16.12 -6.64 8.73
N LEU A 316 -14.94 -7.10 8.35
CA LEU A 316 -13.69 -6.77 9.03
C LEU A 316 -13.45 -5.25 9.09
N THR A 317 -13.72 -4.51 8.00
CA THR A 317 -13.57 -3.04 7.99
C THR A 317 -14.61 -2.31 8.83
N ALA A 318 -15.83 -2.84 8.87
CA ALA A 318 -16.93 -2.22 9.60
C ALA A 318 -16.79 -2.42 11.12
N ASP A 319 -16.18 -3.54 11.53
CA ASP A 319 -15.93 -3.85 12.94
C ASP A 319 -14.48 -4.28 13.21
N PRO A 320 -13.53 -3.33 13.23
CA PRO A 320 -12.13 -3.62 13.53
C PRO A 320 -11.91 -4.14 14.96
N ALA A 321 -12.88 -3.98 15.85
CA ALA A 321 -12.80 -4.43 17.24
C ALA A 321 -13.00 -5.95 17.39
N HIS A 322 -13.40 -6.65 16.32
CA HIS A 322 -13.49 -8.11 16.26
C HIS A 322 -12.56 -8.67 15.18
N PHE A 323 -11.38 -8.06 15.01
CA PHE A 323 -10.38 -8.45 14.00
C PHE A 323 -10.06 -9.96 14.04
N GLU A 324 -9.85 -10.53 15.23
CA GLU A 324 -9.48 -11.95 15.39
C GLU A 324 -10.58 -12.90 14.91
N ASP A 325 -11.85 -12.50 15.10
CA ASP A 325 -13.01 -13.29 14.67
C ASP A 325 -13.18 -13.25 13.14
N HIS A 326 -12.91 -12.10 12.52
CA HIS A 326 -13.14 -11.87 11.10
C HIS A 326 -11.94 -12.22 10.20
N ILE A 327 -10.71 -12.14 10.70
CA ILE A 327 -9.52 -12.30 9.86
C ILE A 327 -9.37 -13.72 9.30
N ARG A 328 -9.77 -14.75 10.08
CA ARG A 328 -9.76 -16.15 9.63
C ARG A 328 -10.68 -16.35 8.42
N GLU A 329 -11.87 -15.76 8.47
CA GLU A 329 -12.86 -15.83 7.41
C GLU A 329 -12.35 -15.12 6.14
N VAL A 330 -11.74 -13.94 6.29
CA VAL A 330 -11.13 -13.20 5.17
C VAL A 330 -10.05 -14.04 4.48
N PHE A 331 -9.14 -14.66 5.23
CA PHE A 331 -8.09 -15.49 4.65
C PHE A 331 -8.63 -16.75 3.97
N SER A 332 -9.62 -17.41 4.58
CA SER A 332 -10.26 -18.60 3.99
C SER A 332 -10.89 -18.27 2.64
N HIS A 333 -11.70 -17.22 2.57
CA HIS A 333 -12.31 -16.79 1.31
C HIS A 333 -11.30 -16.28 0.29
N TYR A 334 -10.24 -15.61 0.75
CA TYR A 334 -9.16 -15.19 -0.13
C TYR A 334 -8.41 -16.38 -0.74
N ALA A 335 -8.17 -17.46 0.02
CA ALA A 335 -7.56 -18.67 -0.52
C ALA A 335 -8.41 -19.27 -1.65
N THR A 336 -9.74 -19.35 -1.46
CA THR A 336 -10.68 -19.76 -2.51
C THR A 336 -10.64 -18.83 -3.72
N LEU A 337 -10.65 -17.51 -3.50
CA LEU A 337 -10.52 -16.52 -4.57
C LEU A 337 -9.21 -16.70 -5.36
N ASN A 338 -8.10 -16.94 -4.66
CA ASN A 338 -6.81 -17.15 -5.30
C ASN A 338 -6.78 -18.45 -6.13
N SER A 339 -7.47 -19.51 -5.71
CA SER A 339 -7.65 -20.71 -6.54
C SER A 339 -8.38 -20.42 -7.85
N GLU A 340 -9.43 -19.59 -7.81
CA GLU A 340 -10.13 -19.14 -9.04
C GLU A 340 -9.24 -18.28 -9.94
N ILE A 341 -8.40 -17.43 -9.35
CA ILE A 341 -7.43 -16.62 -10.09
C ILE A 341 -6.42 -17.52 -10.81
N ILE A 342 -5.84 -18.50 -10.11
CA ILE A 342 -4.91 -19.46 -10.72
C ILE A 342 -5.60 -20.26 -11.82
N ARG A 343 -6.87 -20.65 -11.62
CA ARG A 343 -7.66 -21.37 -12.63
C ARG A 343 -7.84 -20.53 -13.90
N LEU A 344 -8.23 -19.26 -13.77
CA LEU A 344 -8.38 -18.34 -14.91
C LEU A 344 -7.05 -18.06 -15.62
N ALA A 345 -5.96 -17.89 -14.86
CA ALA A 345 -4.62 -17.71 -15.43
C ALA A 345 -4.16 -18.95 -16.22
N ALA A 346 -4.44 -20.15 -15.69
CA ALA A 346 -4.07 -21.43 -16.31
C ALA A 346 -4.82 -21.77 -17.60
N GLU A 347 -5.93 -21.08 -17.92
CA GLU A 347 -6.62 -21.20 -19.22
C GLU A 347 -5.74 -20.69 -20.39
N ARG A 348 -4.58 -20.07 -20.11
CA ARG A 348 -3.63 -19.58 -21.12
C ARG A 348 -2.32 -20.40 -21.15
N PRO A 349 -1.81 -20.76 -22.34
CA PRO A 349 -0.71 -21.74 -22.52
C PRO A 349 0.69 -21.29 -22.04
N GLN A 350 0.82 -20.15 -21.35
CA GLN A 350 2.09 -19.66 -20.79
C GLN A 350 2.12 -19.60 -19.25
N ALA A 351 1.05 -20.02 -18.56
CA ALA A 351 0.96 -19.92 -17.11
C ALA A 351 1.89 -20.94 -16.41
N GLY A 352 2.94 -20.44 -15.76
CA GLY A 352 3.74 -21.25 -14.85
C GLY A 352 2.96 -21.52 -13.56
N SER A 353 2.56 -22.76 -13.30
CA SER A 353 1.82 -23.09 -12.07
C SER A 353 2.73 -22.99 -10.84
N SER A 354 2.57 -21.94 -10.03
CA SER A 354 3.12 -21.89 -8.67
C SER A 354 2.00 -22.15 -7.64
N ARG A 355 2.19 -23.13 -6.76
CA ARG A 355 1.25 -23.42 -5.66
C ARG A 355 1.54 -22.45 -4.50
N TRP A 356 0.60 -21.56 -4.22
CA TRP A 356 0.66 -20.60 -3.12
C TRP A 356 -0.11 -21.14 -1.90
N SER A 357 0.60 -21.33 -0.77
CA SER A 357 0.05 -21.78 0.51
C SER A 357 0.55 -20.87 1.63
N PRO A 358 -0.10 -19.71 1.85
CA PRO A 358 0.35 -18.71 2.80
C PRO A 358 0.14 -19.14 4.26
N VAL A 359 1.06 -18.73 5.13
CA VAL A 359 1.09 -18.95 6.58
C VAL A 359 1.52 -17.63 7.22
N VAL A 360 0.72 -17.06 8.13
CA VAL A 360 1.10 -15.86 8.89
C VAL A 360 1.93 -16.30 10.10
N GLU A 361 2.95 -15.56 10.48
CA GLU A 361 3.74 -15.78 11.69
C GLU A 361 3.90 -14.45 12.42
N VAL A 362 3.58 -14.39 13.71
CA VAL A 362 3.79 -13.23 14.57
C VAL A 362 4.98 -13.54 15.46
N VAL A 363 6.09 -12.85 15.28
CA VAL A 363 7.28 -12.93 16.13
C VAL A 363 7.27 -11.78 17.14
N ILE A 364 7.55 -11.99 18.42
CA ILE A 364 7.70 -10.92 19.41
C ILE A 364 9.03 -11.14 20.13
N THR A 365 9.97 -10.21 19.98
CA THR A 365 11.27 -10.26 20.65
C THR A 365 11.25 -9.30 21.83
N ILE A 366 11.52 -9.70 23.08
CA ILE A 366 11.62 -8.80 24.23
C ILE A 366 12.77 -9.24 25.13
N GLY A 367 13.73 -8.34 25.41
CA GLY A 367 14.82 -8.64 26.35
C GLY A 367 15.68 -9.85 25.99
N GLY A 368 15.79 -10.19 24.70
CA GLY A 368 16.51 -11.37 24.20
C GLY A 368 15.68 -12.67 24.15
N ALA A 369 14.43 -12.67 24.61
CA ALA A 369 13.49 -13.76 24.39
C ALA A 369 12.71 -13.52 23.09
N THR A 370 12.54 -14.56 22.28
CA THR A 370 11.76 -14.52 21.04
C THR A 370 10.53 -15.40 21.19
N PHE A 371 9.36 -14.85 20.92
CA PHE A 371 8.08 -15.51 20.77
C PHE A 371 7.78 -15.61 19.28
N SER A 372 7.20 -16.71 18.81
CA SER A 372 6.68 -16.83 17.46
C SER A 372 5.33 -17.55 17.50
N ALA A 373 4.37 -17.10 16.69
CA ALA A 373 3.02 -17.64 16.60
C ALA A 373 2.61 -17.76 15.12
N VAL A 374 2.50 -18.99 14.62
CA VAL A 374 2.31 -19.32 13.20
C VAL A 374 0.86 -19.74 12.91
N SER A 375 0.28 -19.31 11.79
CA SER A 375 -1.08 -19.64 11.35
C SER A 375 -1.05 -20.61 10.15
N GLY A 376 -1.42 -21.88 10.37
CA GLY A 376 -1.62 -22.85 9.29
C GLY A 376 -1.92 -24.25 9.82
N ASN A 377 -3.09 -24.79 9.49
CA ASN A 377 -3.67 -26.04 10.00
C ASN A 377 -4.04 -26.04 11.50
N GLU A 378 -4.67 -24.96 11.98
CA GLU A 378 -5.29 -24.89 13.33
C GLU A 378 -4.37 -24.87 14.56
N ILE A 379 -3.05 -24.77 14.40
CA ILE A 379 -2.11 -24.85 15.54
C ILE A 379 -1.36 -23.52 15.71
N TRP A 380 -1.49 -22.89 16.88
CA TRP A 380 -0.61 -21.82 17.34
C TRP A 380 0.54 -22.46 18.13
N ALA A 381 1.76 -22.47 17.60
CA ALA A 381 2.91 -23.10 18.26
C ALA A 381 3.94 -22.05 18.73
N LEU A 382 4.37 -22.13 20.00
CA LEU A 382 5.50 -21.35 20.52
C LEU A 382 6.83 -21.96 20.04
N ILE A 383 7.68 -21.15 19.40
CA ILE A 383 9.05 -21.54 19.04
C ILE A 383 10.01 -20.48 19.60
N GLY A 384 10.60 -20.74 20.77
CA GLY A 384 11.62 -19.85 21.35
C GLY A 384 11.95 -20.12 22.83
N GLY A 385 13.19 -19.86 23.21
CA GLY A 385 13.71 -20.08 24.57
C GLY A 385 13.77 -18.79 25.38
N ILE A 386 13.39 -18.88 26.65
CA ILE A 386 13.51 -17.77 27.61
C ILE A 386 14.98 -17.64 27.99
N GLY A 387 15.68 -16.65 27.45
CA GLY A 387 16.94 -16.18 28.05
C GLY A 387 16.68 -15.64 29.46
N SER A 388 17.62 -15.79 30.39
CA SER A 388 17.50 -15.26 31.76
C SER A 388 17.41 -13.74 31.72
N VAL A 389 16.19 -13.21 31.80
CA VAL A 389 15.90 -11.78 31.81
C VAL A 389 16.39 -11.19 33.14
N THR A 390 17.41 -10.33 33.09
CA THR A 390 17.83 -9.53 34.25
C THR A 390 17.01 -8.25 34.33
N ALA A 391 16.59 -7.89 35.55
CA ALA A 391 15.63 -6.84 35.81
C ALA A 391 16.23 -5.46 35.54
N ASP A 392 15.90 -4.88 34.39
CA ASP A 392 15.69 -3.46 34.13
C ASP A 392 15.00 -3.31 32.75
N GLN A 393 14.31 -2.19 32.53
CA GLN A 393 13.41 -1.88 31.38
C GLN A 393 13.69 -2.68 30.10
N LEU A 394 12.72 -3.51 29.68
CA LEU A 394 12.90 -4.44 28.57
C LEU A 394 12.34 -3.84 27.28
N GLY A 395 13.26 -3.37 26.43
CA GLY A 395 12.98 -3.08 25.03
C GLY A 395 12.81 -4.37 24.22
N GLY A 396 11.93 -4.34 23.24
CA GLY A 396 11.60 -5.45 22.36
C GLY A 396 11.05 -4.98 21.02
N SER A 397 10.82 -5.92 20.10
CA SER A 397 10.24 -5.69 18.78
C SER A 397 9.18 -6.73 18.46
N VAL A 398 7.99 -6.30 18.02
CA VAL A 398 7.01 -7.22 17.40
C VAL A 398 7.31 -7.27 15.92
N GLN A 399 7.37 -8.44 15.30
CA GLN A 399 7.50 -8.64 13.87
C GLN A 399 6.34 -9.47 13.32
N LEU A 400 5.71 -9.06 12.22
CA LEU A 400 4.79 -9.91 11.46
C LEU A 400 5.53 -10.49 10.26
N MET A 401 5.37 -11.78 10.03
CA MET A 401 5.95 -12.57 8.97
C MET A 401 4.83 -13.25 8.17
N LEU A 402 4.92 -13.27 6.84
CA LEU A 402 4.05 -14.08 5.99
C LEU A 402 4.95 -15.04 5.21
N ARG A 403 4.73 -16.35 5.36
CA ARG A 403 5.50 -17.41 4.72
C ARG A 403 4.63 -18.14 3.69
N ASN A 404 5.23 -18.61 2.60
CA ASN A 404 4.58 -19.56 1.69
C ASN A 404 5.18 -20.95 1.96
N ARG A 405 4.34 -21.92 2.35
CA ARG A 405 4.78 -23.23 2.87
C ARG A 405 5.34 -24.17 1.79
N THR A 406 4.99 -23.98 0.52
CA THR A 406 5.20 -25.01 -0.53
C THR A 406 6.47 -24.88 -1.36
N THR A 407 7.30 -23.84 -1.18
CA THR A 407 8.55 -23.69 -1.95
C THR A 407 9.76 -23.62 -1.02
N GLY A 408 10.35 -24.78 -0.74
CA GLY A 408 11.56 -24.96 0.08
C GLY A 408 12.84 -24.29 -0.45
N ARG A 409 12.76 -23.43 -1.48
CA ARG A 409 13.84 -22.53 -1.89
C ARG A 409 13.25 -21.21 -2.36
N ARG A 410 13.81 -20.12 -1.82
CA ARG A 410 13.30 -18.74 -1.81
C ARG A 410 12.14 -18.53 -0.85
N GLU A 411 12.52 -18.62 0.41
CA GLU A 411 11.91 -17.89 1.50
C GLU A 411 11.62 -16.44 1.09
N GLN A 412 10.35 -16.13 0.84
CA GLN A 412 9.85 -14.78 1.07
C GLN A 412 9.71 -14.61 2.60
N LYS A 413 10.86 -14.66 3.30
CA LYS A 413 10.96 -14.26 4.70
C LYS A 413 10.85 -12.75 4.70
N PHE A 414 9.72 -12.24 5.19
CA PHE A 414 9.57 -10.81 5.38
C PHE A 414 9.17 -10.56 6.82
N ALA A 415 10.18 -10.43 7.67
CA ALA A 415 10.04 -9.93 9.02
C ALA A 415 9.99 -8.40 8.95
N ARG A 416 8.91 -7.81 9.45
CA ARG A 416 8.82 -6.36 9.65
C ARG A 416 8.63 -6.09 11.12
N GLU A 417 9.57 -5.38 11.74
CA GLU A 417 9.38 -4.78 13.06
C GLU A 417 8.20 -3.79 13.02
N LEU A 418 7.10 -4.21 13.63
CA LEU A 418 5.81 -3.54 13.73
C LEU A 418 5.81 -2.47 14.83
N ALA A 419 6.58 -2.69 15.90
CA ALA A 419 6.69 -1.77 17.02
C ALA A 419 7.91 -2.13 17.86
N THR A 420 8.61 -1.10 18.36
CA THR A 420 9.49 -1.25 19.52
C THR A 420 8.61 -1.23 20.76
N VAL A 421 8.56 -2.34 21.49
CA VAL A 421 7.78 -2.51 22.72
C VAL A 421 8.69 -2.24 23.89
N GLN A 422 8.25 -1.42 24.84
CA GLN A 422 8.90 -1.28 26.13
C GLN A 422 7.92 -1.82 27.16
N LEU A 423 8.24 -2.97 27.75
CA LEU A 423 7.49 -3.48 28.91
C LEU A 423 8.23 -2.96 30.16
N ASP A 424 7.49 -2.26 31.01
CA ASP A 424 7.97 -1.60 32.23
C ASP A 424 8.34 -2.62 33.32
N GLY A 425 7.97 -3.90 33.21
CA GLY A 425 8.50 -4.95 34.08
C GLY A 425 8.03 -6.40 33.86
N LEU A 426 8.54 -7.28 34.73
CA LEU A 426 8.33 -8.74 34.70
C LEU A 426 6.84 -9.16 34.86
N ALA A 427 6.02 -8.29 35.46
CA ALA A 427 4.59 -8.52 35.65
C ALA A 427 3.80 -8.39 34.33
N GLU A 428 4.13 -7.41 33.51
CA GLU A 428 3.49 -7.19 32.20
C GLU A 428 3.90 -8.28 31.21
N TRP A 429 5.16 -8.74 31.29
CA TRP A 429 5.63 -9.91 30.55
C TRP A 429 4.84 -11.18 30.91
N ARG A 430 4.64 -11.45 32.21
CA ARG A 430 3.81 -12.59 32.65
C ARG A 430 2.36 -12.45 32.19
N ARG A 431 1.82 -11.23 32.19
CA ARG A 431 0.47 -10.98 31.72
C ARG A 431 0.31 -11.22 30.23
N LEU A 432 1.24 -10.76 29.40
CA LEU A 432 1.29 -11.07 27.96
C LEU A 432 1.33 -12.59 27.74
N HIS A 433 2.15 -13.29 28.51
CA HIS A 433 2.28 -14.74 28.43
C HIS A 433 0.99 -15.49 28.79
N GLU A 434 0.28 -15.06 29.83
CA GLU A 434 -1.04 -15.60 30.19
C GLU A 434 -2.08 -15.39 29.09
N LEU A 435 -2.09 -14.20 28.48
CA LEU A 435 -2.99 -13.87 27.36
C LEU A 435 -2.73 -14.77 26.14
N VAL A 436 -1.46 -15.03 25.84
CA VAL A 436 -1.05 -15.93 24.74
C VAL A 436 -1.44 -17.38 25.02
N ARG A 437 -1.25 -17.87 26.25
CA ARG A 437 -1.65 -19.24 26.63
C ARG A 437 -3.15 -19.47 26.61
N ALA A 438 -3.94 -18.40 26.75
CA ALA A 438 -5.39 -18.46 26.67
C ALA A 438 -5.93 -18.56 25.23
N ILE A 439 -5.07 -18.44 24.22
CA ILE A 439 -5.48 -18.53 22.80
C ILE A 439 -5.89 -19.99 22.49
N PRO A 440 -7.10 -20.22 21.92
CA PRO A 440 -7.54 -21.56 21.53
C PRO A 440 -6.58 -22.24 20.54
N GLY A 441 -6.16 -23.47 20.84
CA GLY A 441 -5.22 -24.24 20.00
C GLY A 441 -3.73 -23.97 20.27
N TYR A 442 -3.41 -23.40 21.44
CA TYR A 442 -2.04 -23.16 21.89
C TYR A 442 -1.29 -24.47 22.24
N GLU A 443 -0.11 -24.67 21.66
CA GLU A 443 0.87 -25.70 22.04
C GLU A 443 2.23 -25.06 22.40
N GLU A 444 2.75 -25.38 23.59
CA GLU A 444 4.09 -24.96 24.04
C GLU A 444 5.14 -26.01 23.67
N ARG A 445 6.17 -25.64 22.90
CA ARG A 445 7.29 -26.54 22.56
C ARG A 445 8.61 -25.99 23.11
N PRO A 446 9.42 -26.81 23.80
CA PRO A 446 10.70 -26.36 24.32
C PRO A 446 11.69 -26.05 23.19
N ALA A 447 12.40 -24.92 23.30
CA ALA A 447 13.42 -24.53 22.32
C ALA A 447 14.66 -25.44 22.40
N VAL A 448 15.14 -25.88 21.24
CA VAL A 448 16.42 -26.57 21.11
C VAL A 448 17.51 -25.50 20.96
N GLY A 449 18.19 -25.16 22.07
CA GLY A 449 19.37 -24.29 22.09
C GLY A 449 19.10 -22.84 22.51
N ALA A 450 19.89 -22.33 23.45
CA ALA A 450 19.79 -20.96 23.98
C ALA A 450 20.40 -19.94 23.01
N ALA A 451 19.62 -18.94 22.60
CA ALA A 451 20.06 -17.84 21.75
C ALA A 451 20.83 -16.79 22.57
N THR A 452 22.09 -16.52 22.22
CA THR A 452 22.87 -15.37 22.73
C THR A 452 22.59 -14.13 21.90
N SER A 453 22.55 -12.97 22.56
CA SER A 453 22.00 -11.66 22.15
C SER A 453 22.73 -10.88 21.05
N SER A 454 23.39 -11.57 20.12
CA SER A 454 24.03 -10.96 18.95
C SER A 454 24.04 -11.95 17.80
N THR A 455 22.88 -12.14 17.16
CA THR A 455 22.82 -12.89 15.91
C THR A 455 21.64 -12.42 15.09
N THR A 456 21.95 -11.79 13.94
CA THR A 456 21.30 -12.13 12.67
C THR A 456 20.91 -13.60 12.73
N ILE A 457 19.62 -13.92 12.59
CA ILE A 457 19.11 -15.30 12.62
C ILE A 457 19.95 -16.13 11.66
N GLN A 458 20.94 -16.82 12.23
CA GLN A 458 21.78 -17.76 11.52
C GLN A 458 20.91 -18.99 11.32
N GLU A 459 20.88 -19.42 10.06
CA GLU A 459 20.26 -20.62 9.54
C GLU A 459 20.31 -21.78 10.54
N THR A 460 19.20 -22.00 11.25
CA THR A 460 18.96 -23.30 11.88
C THR A 460 18.11 -24.09 10.89
N TYR A 461 18.80 -24.89 10.10
CA TYR A 461 18.21 -25.99 9.33
C TYR A 461 17.51 -26.94 10.30
N ASP A 462 16.48 -27.62 9.79
CA ASP A 462 15.62 -28.62 10.45
C ASP A 462 14.30 -28.09 11.05
N VAL A 463 13.37 -27.74 10.15
CA VAL A 463 11.96 -28.08 10.39
C VAL A 463 11.79 -29.53 9.91
N PRO A 464 11.30 -30.47 10.73
CA PRO A 464 11.05 -31.83 10.28
C PRO A 464 10.02 -31.81 9.14
N GLU A 465 10.38 -32.44 8.01
CA GLU A 465 9.42 -32.78 6.96
C GLU A 465 8.36 -33.72 7.57
N TYR A 466 7.09 -33.33 7.48
CA TYR A 466 5.93 -34.22 7.67
C TYR A 466 5.10 -34.23 6.41
#